data_AF-A0A3B0S8I3-F1
#
_entry.id   AF-A0A3B0S8I3-F1
#
_cell.length_a   1.000
_cell.length_b   1.000
_cell.length_c   1.000
_cell.angle_alpha   90.00
_cell.angle_beta   90.00
_cell.angle_gamma   90.00
#
_symmetry.space_group_name_H-M   'P 1'
#
loop_
_entity.id
_entity.type
_entity.pdbx_description
1 polymer ?
#
loop_
_entity_poly.entity_id
_entity_poly.type
_entity_poly.pdbx_seq_one_letter_code
_entity_poly.pdbx_strand_id
1 'polypeptide(L)'
;QLRTVPVTIHHAVKDAVAMLTPQLIVHTAIVTAEALRDDFAIANPRIVISGLNPHAGEAGALGVEDEMIIAPAIDELRDLGLNVRGPLPADTMFHEEARATYDAALCMLHDQALIPAKTLAFHDAVNVTLGLPIVRTSPDHGTALDIAGKGVARADSLIAAIRLAAGMAQTRRENL
;
A
#
# COMPACT_ATOMS: atom_id res chain seq x y z
N GLN A 1 6.93 -10.76 -3.93
CA GLN A 1 5.65 -10.52 -3.21
C GLN A 1 5.34 -9.03 -3.31
N LEU A 2 4.07 -8.64 -3.49
CA LEU A 2 3.67 -7.22 -3.58
C LEU A 2 2.95 -6.79 -2.29
N ARG A 3 3.28 -5.62 -1.76
CA ARG A 3 2.54 -4.90 -0.72
C ARG A 3 2.19 -3.51 -1.25
N THR A 4 0.92 -3.15 -1.22
CA THR A 4 0.44 -1.85 -1.70
C THR A 4 -0.35 -1.15 -0.59
N VAL A 5 -0.11 0.15 -0.41
CA VAL A 5 -0.79 0.98 0.58
C VAL A 5 -1.45 2.15 -0.14
N PRO A 6 -2.79 2.23 -0.17
CA PRO A 6 -3.47 3.40 -0.70
C PRO A 6 -3.37 4.57 0.29
N VAL A 7 -2.95 5.74 -0.20
CA VAL A 7 -2.92 7.00 0.58
C VAL A 7 -4.34 7.52 0.80
N THR A 8 -5.19 7.41 -0.22
CA THR A 8 -6.63 7.66 -0.12
C THR A 8 -7.40 6.38 -0.40
N ILE A 9 -8.44 6.11 0.40
CA ILE A 9 -9.16 4.82 0.38
C ILE A 9 -10.51 4.97 -0.36
N HIS A 10 -11.64 4.82 0.33
CA HIS A 10 -12.97 4.77 -0.27
C HIS A 10 -13.55 6.16 -0.53
N HIS A 11 -12.93 6.91 -1.44
CA HIS A 11 -13.39 8.23 -1.89
C HIS A 11 -13.67 8.24 -3.38
N ALA A 12 -14.58 9.10 -3.84
CA ALA A 12 -14.68 9.38 -5.26
C ALA A 12 -13.34 9.95 -5.76
N VAL A 13 -12.93 9.62 -6.99
CA VAL A 13 -11.59 10.00 -7.49
C VAL A 13 -11.33 11.50 -7.35
N LYS A 14 -12.30 12.35 -7.68
CA LYS A 14 -12.18 13.81 -7.51
C LYS A 14 -11.92 14.25 -6.05
N ASP A 15 -12.52 13.55 -5.09
CA ASP A 15 -12.42 13.89 -3.67
C ASP A 15 -11.10 13.34 -3.11
N ALA A 16 -10.69 12.15 -3.56
CA ALA A 16 -9.37 11.60 -3.28
C ALA A 16 -8.25 12.55 -3.71
N VAL A 17 -8.31 13.07 -4.94
CA VAL A 17 -7.34 14.07 -5.44
C VAL A 17 -7.34 15.32 -4.57
N ALA A 18 -8.52 15.85 -4.21
CA ALA A 18 -8.63 17.05 -3.39
C ALA A 18 -8.15 16.87 -1.94
N MET A 19 -8.12 15.63 -1.43
CA MET A 19 -7.66 15.30 -0.08
C MET A 19 -6.13 15.13 0.02
N LEU A 20 -5.43 14.97 -1.10
CA LEU A 20 -3.99 14.74 -1.08
C LEU A 20 -3.26 15.97 -0.55
N THR A 21 -2.40 15.73 0.43
CA THR A 21 -1.47 16.72 0.98
C THR A 21 -0.12 16.06 1.20
N PRO A 22 0.99 16.83 1.24
CA PRO A 22 2.29 16.24 1.54
C PRO A 22 2.28 15.53 2.89
N GLN A 23 1.63 16.11 3.90
CA GLN A 23 1.57 15.55 5.26
C GLN A 23 0.81 14.23 5.31
N LEU A 24 -0.24 14.07 4.49
CA LEU A 24 -0.95 12.80 4.39
C LEU A 24 -0.01 11.70 3.84
N ILE A 25 0.73 12.00 2.78
CA ILE A 25 1.69 11.06 2.18
C ILE A 25 2.81 10.71 3.17
N VAL A 26 3.40 11.72 3.82
CA VAL A 26 4.46 11.55 4.82
C VAL A 26 3.97 10.66 5.96
N HIS A 27 2.79 10.96 6.51
CA HIS A 27 2.22 10.16 7.59
C HIS A 27 1.99 8.70 7.16
N THR A 28 1.38 8.47 5.98
CA THR A 28 1.16 7.12 5.45
C THR A 28 2.48 6.37 5.26
N ALA A 29 3.53 7.04 4.79
CA ALA A 29 4.84 6.43 4.57
C ALA A 29 5.54 6.07 5.89
N ILE A 30 5.47 6.92 6.91
CA ILE A 30 6.02 6.64 8.25
C ILE A 30 5.33 5.42 8.86
N VAL A 31 3.99 5.40 8.88
CA VAL A 31 3.21 4.27 9.41
C VAL A 31 3.53 2.99 8.64
N THR A 32 3.72 3.09 7.32
CA THR A 32 4.12 1.94 6.50
C THR A 32 5.54 1.46 6.84
N ALA A 33 6.51 2.37 7.00
CA ALA A 33 7.88 2.03 7.34
C ALA A 33 7.98 1.41 8.75
N GLU A 34 7.22 1.89 9.71
CA GLU A 34 7.08 1.29 11.05
C GLU A 34 6.51 -0.11 10.96
N ALA A 35 5.38 -0.30 10.27
CA ALA A 35 4.80 -1.62 10.09
C ALA A 35 5.75 -2.59 9.38
N LEU A 36 6.45 -2.17 8.32
CA LEU A 36 7.41 -3.05 7.63
C LEU A 36 8.54 -3.53 8.55
N ARG A 37 8.98 -2.68 9.51
CA ARG A 37 9.95 -3.07 10.54
C ARG A 37 9.31 -3.99 11.58
N ASP A 38 8.22 -3.55 12.18
CA ASP A 38 7.67 -4.14 13.40
C ASP A 38 6.78 -5.36 13.15
N ASP A 39 6.10 -5.39 12.00
CA ASP A 39 5.16 -6.44 11.60
C ASP A 39 5.74 -7.42 10.57
N PHE A 40 6.77 -7.01 9.83
CA PHE A 40 7.33 -7.79 8.72
C PHE A 40 8.85 -8.03 8.81
N ALA A 41 9.51 -7.59 9.89
CA ALA A 41 10.94 -7.79 10.14
C ALA A 41 11.87 -7.22 9.05
N ILE A 42 11.43 -6.18 8.34
CA ILE A 42 12.22 -5.51 7.31
C ILE A 42 12.98 -4.35 7.95
N ALA A 43 14.22 -4.59 8.39
CA ALA A 43 15.00 -3.61 9.14
C ALA A 43 15.20 -2.26 8.42
N ASN A 44 15.37 -2.29 7.08
CA ASN A 44 15.56 -1.10 6.24
C ASN A 44 14.52 -1.10 5.10
N PRO A 45 13.26 -0.70 5.37
CA PRO A 45 12.20 -0.77 4.37
C PRO A 45 12.47 0.12 3.16
N ARG A 46 12.36 -0.44 1.95
CA ARG A 46 12.42 0.28 0.68
C ARG A 46 11.01 0.57 0.22
N ILE A 47 10.61 1.83 0.20
CA ILE A 47 9.26 2.24 -0.16
C ILE A 47 9.30 3.00 -1.49
N VAL A 48 8.40 2.63 -2.40
CA VAL A 48 8.15 3.41 -3.61
C VAL A 48 6.86 4.19 -3.46
N ILE A 49 6.84 5.42 -3.98
CA ILE A 49 5.67 6.29 -3.98
C ILE A 49 5.30 6.54 -5.44
N SER A 50 4.07 6.21 -5.81
CA SER A 50 3.56 6.47 -7.15
C SER A 50 3.32 7.97 -7.36
N GLY A 51 3.34 8.40 -8.61
CA GLY A 51 2.68 9.64 -8.99
C GLY A 51 1.16 9.55 -8.86
N LEU A 52 0.48 10.69 -8.89
CA LEU A 52 -0.96 10.77 -9.06
C LEU A 52 -1.33 10.69 -10.54
N ASN A 53 -0.64 11.48 -11.36
CA ASN A 53 -0.96 11.61 -12.77
C ASN A 53 -0.23 10.54 -13.63
N PRO A 54 -0.72 10.28 -14.86
CA PRO A 54 0.02 9.47 -15.82
C PRO A 54 1.46 9.97 -15.98
N HIS A 55 2.41 9.04 -16.09
CA HIS A 55 3.84 9.38 -16.20
C HIS A 55 4.37 10.26 -15.05
N ALA A 56 3.71 10.21 -13.88
CA ALA A 56 4.02 11.07 -12.74
C ALA A 56 4.04 12.58 -13.10
N GLY A 57 3.08 13.00 -13.92
CA GLY A 57 2.88 14.39 -14.29
C GLY A 57 3.68 14.86 -15.51
N GLU A 58 4.60 14.06 -16.05
CA GLU A 58 5.42 14.39 -17.23
C GLU A 58 6.05 15.80 -17.12
N ALA A 59 6.77 16.04 -16.02
CA ALA A 59 7.38 17.34 -15.68
C ALA A 59 6.37 18.52 -15.72
N GLY A 60 5.19 18.29 -15.15
CA GLY A 60 4.10 19.27 -15.06
C GLY A 60 3.21 19.36 -16.30
N ALA A 61 3.52 18.66 -17.39
CA ALA A 61 2.70 18.68 -18.60
C ALA A 61 1.34 17.97 -18.43
N LEU A 62 1.25 17.02 -17.49
CA LEU A 62 0.06 16.22 -17.19
C LEU A 62 -0.42 16.42 -15.75
N GLY A 63 -0.53 17.67 -15.32
CA GLY A 63 -0.89 18.00 -13.93
C GLY A 63 0.34 18.30 -13.08
N VAL A 64 0.15 19.07 -12.01
CA VAL A 64 1.23 19.63 -11.19
C VAL A 64 1.29 19.02 -9.79
N GLU A 65 0.33 18.18 -9.43
CA GLU A 65 0.21 17.57 -8.10
C GLU A 65 1.43 16.71 -7.75
N ASP A 66 2.01 16.02 -8.74
CA ASP A 66 3.24 15.23 -8.56
C ASP A 66 4.41 16.09 -8.08
N GLU A 67 4.57 17.29 -8.64
CA GLU A 67 5.64 18.23 -8.28
C GLU A 67 5.32 19.05 -7.03
N MET A 68 4.05 19.45 -6.85
CA MET A 68 3.64 20.36 -5.79
C MET A 68 3.26 19.66 -4.49
N ILE A 69 2.88 18.39 -4.54
CA ILE A 69 2.37 17.63 -3.39
C ILE A 69 3.24 16.41 -3.11
N ILE A 70 3.54 15.59 -4.13
CA ILE A 70 4.17 14.28 -3.92
C ILE A 70 5.69 14.40 -3.78
N ALA A 71 6.36 15.15 -4.66
CA ALA A 71 7.81 15.35 -4.58
C ALA A 71 8.26 15.97 -3.24
N PRO A 72 7.60 17.01 -2.70
CA PRO A 72 7.96 17.56 -1.39
C PRO A 72 7.81 16.55 -0.25
N ALA A 73 6.77 15.70 -0.29
CA ALA A 73 6.60 14.64 0.69
C ALA A 73 7.73 13.61 0.65
N ILE A 74 8.21 13.27 -0.55
CA ILE A 74 9.32 12.33 -0.76
C ILE A 74 10.62 12.92 -0.24
N ASP A 75 10.88 14.20 -0.48
CA ASP A 75 12.06 14.89 0.03
C ASP A 75 12.04 14.97 1.55
N GLU A 76 10.90 15.32 2.16
CA GLU A 76 10.73 15.30 3.62
C GLU A 76 10.99 13.90 4.22
N LEU A 77 10.47 12.84 3.58
CA LEU A 77 10.71 11.46 4.03
C LEU A 77 12.18 11.06 3.93
N ARG A 78 12.91 11.53 2.92
CA ARG A 78 14.36 11.30 2.79
C ARG A 78 15.14 12.05 3.86
N ASP A 79 14.74 13.28 4.18
CA ASP A 79 15.34 14.07 5.25
C ASP A 79 15.11 13.41 6.63
N LEU A 80 13.99 12.72 6.80
CA LEU A 80 13.70 11.87 7.96
C LEU A 80 14.48 10.53 7.96
N GLY A 81 15.28 10.27 6.92
CA GLY A 81 16.12 9.08 6.81
C GLY A 81 15.43 7.84 6.26
N LEU A 82 14.20 7.94 5.73
CA LEU A 82 13.52 6.80 5.13
C LEU A 82 14.05 6.52 3.72
N ASN A 83 14.16 5.24 3.38
CA ASN A 83 14.55 4.81 2.04
C ASN A 83 13.34 4.84 1.10
N VAL A 84 13.05 6.02 0.57
CA VAL A 84 11.94 6.27 -0.34
C VAL A 84 12.38 6.72 -1.74
N ARG A 85 11.63 6.32 -2.76
CA ARG A 85 11.79 6.83 -4.14
C ARG A 85 10.46 7.08 -4.85
N GLY A 86 10.47 8.06 -5.73
CA GLY A 86 9.33 8.49 -6.53
C GLY A 86 9.40 10.01 -6.82
N PRO A 87 8.30 10.61 -7.29
CA PRO A 87 7.08 9.91 -7.72
C PRO A 87 7.39 9.01 -8.93
N LEU A 88 6.88 7.77 -8.91
CA LEU A 88 7.06 6.82 -10.02
C LEU A 88 5.80 6.71 -10.88
N PRO A 89 5.90 6.58 -12.22
CA PRO A 89 4.75 6.24 -13.06
C PRO A 89 4.14 4.91 -12.63
N ALA A 90 2.86 4.93 -12.26
CA ALA A 90 2.21 3.77 -11.66
C ALA A 90 2.07 2.57 -12.61
N ASP A 91 1.97 2.82 -13.91
CA ASP A 91 1.95 1.79 -14.95
C ASP A 91 3.27 1.00 -15.05
N THR A 92 4.39 1.62 -14.67
CA THR A 92 5.73 0.99 -14.77
C THR A 92 6.24 0.39 -13.45
N MET A 93 5.65 0.72 -12.30
CA MET A 93 6.22 0.32 -11.02
C MET A 93 5.85 -1.10 -10.56
N PHE A 94 4.92 -1.79 -11.24
CA PHE A 94 4.37 -3.06 -10.77
C PHE A 94 4.86 -4.29 -11.52
N HIS A 95 5.69 -4.22 -12.56
CA HIS A 95 6.22 -5.44 -13.19
C HIS A 95 7.24 -6.18 -12.29
N GLU A 96 7.59 -7.42 -12.62
CA GLU A 96 8.34 -8.31 -11.73
C GLU A 96 9.69 -7.73 -11.28
N GLU A 97 10.49 -7.23 -12.22
CA GLU A 97 11.80 -6.63 -11.96
C GLU A 97 11.67 -5.35 -11.13
N ALA A 98 10.65 -4.52 -11.40
CA ALA A 98 10.37 -3.35 -10.57
C ALA A 98 10.04 -3.77 -9.13
N ARG A 99 9.17 -4.76 -8.93
CA ARG A 99 8.78 -5.24 -7.60
C ARG A 99 9.94 -5.83 -6.79
N ALA A 100 10.98 -6.37 -7.44
CA ALA A 100 12.16 -6.87 -6.73
C ALA A 100 12.96 -5.75 -6.03
N THR A 101 12.75 -4.50 -6.44
CA THR A 101 13.53 -3.34 -5.98
C THR A 101 12.88 -2.56 -4.83
N TYR A 102 11.75 -3.03 -4.28
CA TYR A 102 11.08 -2.40 -3.14
C TYR A 102 10.31 -3.41 -2.28
N ASP A 103 9.91 -2.98 -1.08
CA ASP A 103 9.22 -3.80 -0.10
C ASP A 103 7.73 -3.43 0.03
N ALA A 104 7.37 -2.16 -0.23
CA ALA A 104 6.00 -1.68 -0.37
C ALA A 104 5.86 -0.52 -1.37
N ALA A 105 4.68 -0.41 -1.96
CA ALA A 105 4.28 0.69 -2.84
C ALA A 105 3.14 1.51 -2.24
N LEU A 106 3.38 2.80 -2.05
CA LEU A 106 2.34 3.77 -1.70
C LEU A 106 1.72 4.33 -2.97
N CYS A 107 0.39 4.25 -3.06
CA CYS A 107 -0.36 4.71 -4.23
C CYS A 107 -1.33 5.81 -3.84
N MET A 108 -1.44 6.85 -4.64
CA MET A 108 -2.27 8.01 -4.33
C MET A 108 -3.76 7.66 -4.27
N LEU A 109 -4.21 6.73 -5.13
CA LEU A 109 -5.61 6.31 -5.25
C LEU A 109 -5.80 4.83 -4.86
N HIS A 110 -6.99 4.50 -4.37
CA HIS A 110 -7.39 3.11 -4.06
C HIS A 110 -7.15 2.17 -5.24
N ASP A 111 -7.71 2.48 -6.41
CA ASP A 111 -7.61 1.58 -7.56
C ASP A 111 -6.18 1.45 -8.10
N GLN A 112 -5.35 2.48 -7.91
CA GLN A 112 -3.92 2.44 -8.24
C GLN A 112 -3.15 1.43 -7.37
N ALA A 113 -3.54 1.26 -6.10
CA ALA A 113 -2.98 0.22 -5.22
C ALA A 113 -3.59 -1.16 -5.47
N LEU A 114 -4.92 -1.24 -5.56
CA LEU A 114 -5.63 -2.50 -5.45
C LEU A 114 -5.70 -3.28 -6.77
N ILE A 115 -5.75 -2.61 -7.92
CA ILE A 115 -5.72 -3.29 -9.23
C ILE A 115 -4.46 -4.18 -9.36
N PRO A 116 -3.22 -3.69 -9.22
CA PRO A 116 -2.04 -4.52 -9.38
C PRO A 116 -1.97 -5.66 -8.35
N ALA A 117 -2.37 -5.41 -7.10
CA ALA A 117 -2.43 -6.45 -6.07
C ALA A 117 -3.41 -7.57 -6.44
N LYS A 118 -4.62 -7.22 -6.89
CA LYS A 118 -5.66 -8.18 -7.28
C LYS A 118 -5.34 -8.90 -8.57
N THR A 119 -4.69 -8.25 -9.53
CA THR A 119 -4.22 -8.91 -10.76
C THR A 119 -3.21 -10.02 -10.46
N LEU A 120 -2.33 -9.82 -9.45
CA LEU A 120 -1.31 -10.80 -9.09
C LEU A 120 -1.82 -11.90 -8.14
N ALA A 121 -2.75 -11.57 -7.24
CA ALA A 121 -3.11 -12.46 -6.13
C ALA A 121 -4.59 -12.34 -5.72
N PHE A 122 -5.51 -12.41 -6.69
CA PHE A 122 -6.94 -12.17 -6.44
C PHE A 122 -7.55 -12.97 -5.28
N HIS A 123 -7.14 -14.24 -5.10
CA HIS A 123 -7.69 -15.12 -4.07
C HIS A 123 -6.88 -15.17 -2.77
N ASP A 124 -5.64 -14.71 -2.81
CA ASP A 124 -4.68 -14.82 -1.71
C ASP A 124 -4.33 -13.47 -1.08
N ALA A 125 -4.82 -12.37 -1.66
CA ALA A 125 -4.67 -11.04 -1.12
C ALA A 125 -5.30 -10.94 0.28
N VAL A 126 -4.63 -10.19 1.15
CA VAL A 126 -5.03 -9.93 2.53
C VAL A 126 -5.03 -8.42 2.75
N ASN A 127 -6.12 -7.91 3.31
CA ASN A 127 -6.19 -6.52 3.75
C ASN A 127 -5.59 -6.42 5.17
N VAL A 128 -4.64 -5.52 5.36
CA VAL A 128 -3.99 -5.25 6.65
C VAL A 128 -4.23 -3.80 7.02
N THR A 129 -4.59 -3.54 8.29
CA THR A 129 -4.68 -2.17 8.81
C THR A 129 -3.43 -1.85 9.60
N LEU A 130 -2.64 -0.90 9.10
CA LEU A 130 -1.40 -0.44 9.71
C LEU A 130 -1.67 0.68 10.74
N GLY A 131 -0.74 0.88 11.67
CA GLY A 131 -0.80 1.97 12.67
C GLY A 131 -1.71 1.70 13.88
N LEU A 132 -2.32 0.52 13.97
CA LEU A 132 -3.09 0.13 15.16
C LEU A 132 -2.18 -0.48 16.25
N PRO A 133 -2.53 -0.32 17.54
CA PRO A 133 -1.81 -0.98 18.64
C PRO A 133 -2.00 -2.51 18.64
N ILE A 134 -2.84 -3.04 17.75
CA ILE A 134 -3.12 -4.47 17.58
C ILE A 134 -2.87 -4.88 16.13
N VAL A 135 -2.56 -6.17 15.92
CA VAL A 135 -2.54 -6.76 14.58
C VAL A 135 -3.98 -6.91 14.08
N ARG A 136 -4.28 -6.35 12.91
CA ARG A 136 -5.58 -6.50 12.24
C ARG A 136 -5.39 -6.85 10.78
N THR A 137 -5.85 -8.04 10.41
CA THR A 137 -5.97 -8.52 9.02
C THR A 137 -7.43 -8.82 8.68
N SER A 138 -7.76 -8.84 7.39
CA SER A 138 -9.10 -9.16 6.88
C SER A 138 -8.98 -9.88 5.53
N PRO A 139 -9.91 -10.80 5.19
CA PRO A 139 -10.03 -11.27 3.81
C PRO A 139 -10.34 -10.12 2.85
N ASP A 140 -9.99 -10.29 1.58
CA ASP A 140 -10.12 -9.28 0.51
C ASP A 140 -11.36 -9.49 -0.39
N HIS A 141 -12.38 -10.15 0.15
CA HIS A 141 -13.68 -10.36 -0.51
C HIS A 141 -14.83 -9.74 0.29
N GLY A 142 -15.95 -9.52 -0.40
CA GLY A 142 -17.20 -9.05 0.22
C GLY A 142 -17.98 -10.14 0.95
N THR A 143 -19.24 -9.85 1.28
CA THR A 143 -20.12 -10.74 2.05
C THR A 143 -20.60 -11.97 1.29
N ALA A 144 -20.57 -11.95 -0.05
CA ALA A 144 -20.96 -13.07 -0.91
C ALA A 144 -22.33 -13.68 -0.52
N LEU A 145 -23.34 -12.82 -0.28
CA LEU A 145 -24.66 -13.22 0.21
C LEU A 145 -25.38 -14.21 -0.73
N ASP A 146 -25.10 -14.11 -2.03
CA ASP A 146 -25.61 -14.99 -3.07
C ASP A 146 -25.12 -16.44 -2.93
N ILE A 147 -24.01 -16.69 -2.23
CA ILE A 147 -23.47 -18.03 -1.96
C ILE A 147 -23.55 -18.47 -0.50
N ALA A 148 -24.13 -17.65 0.39
CA ALA A 148 -24.29 -17.97 1.80
C ALA A 148 -25.10 -19.26 1.99
N GLY A 149 -24.57 -20.19 2.81
CA GLY A 149 -25.19 -21.49 3.07
C GLY A 149 -25.10 -22.52 1.94
N LYS A 150 -24.48 -22.18 0.79
CA LYS A 150 -24.36 -23.10 -0.36
C LYS A 150 -23.15 -24.03 -0.32
N GLY A 151 -22.21 -23.82 0.60
CA GLY A 151 -21.00 -24.63 0.74
C GLY A 151 -19.96 -24.46 -0.38
N VAL A 152 -20.10 -23.41 -1.21
CA VAL A 152 -19.21 -23.14 -2.36
C VAL A 152 -18.23 -21.98 -2.12
N ALA A 153 -18.24 -21.39 -0.92
CA ALA A 153 -17.35 -20.29 -0.57
C ALA A 153 -15.90 -20.77 -0.47
N ARG A 154 -14.97 -19.98 -1.00
CA ARG A 154 -13.54 -20.23 -0.91
C ARG A 154 -12.97 -19.63 0.37
N ALA A 155 -12.30 -20.45 1.19
CA ALA A 155 -11.71 -20.03 2.46
C ALA A 155 -10.27 -19.48 2.32
N ASP A 156 -9.69 -19.50 1.12
CA ASP A 156 -8.26 -19.20 0.88
C ASP A 156 -7.83 -17.84 1.47
N SER A 157 -8.55 -16.75 1.12
CA SER A 157 -8.24 -15.40 1.60
C SER A 157 -8.37 -15.27 3.13
N LEU A 158 -9.36 -15.94 3.75
CA LEU A 158 -9.50 -15.95 5.21
C LEU A 158 -8.35 -16.69 5.88
N ILE A 159 -7.96 -17.85 5.34
CA ILE A 159 -6.82 -18.63 5.84
C ILE A 159 -5.52 -17.83 5.68
N ALA A 160 -5.33 -17.17 4.53
CA ALA A 160 -4.19 -16.28 4.28
C ALA A 160 -4.16 -15.14 5.30
N ALA A 161 -5.30 -14.51 5.60
CA ALA A 161 -5.40 -13.45 6.59
C ALA A 161 -5.00 -13.93 8.00
N ILE A 162 -5.51 -15.08 8.43
CA ILE A 162 -5.16 -15.68 9.74
C ILE A 162 -3.66 -15.99 9.81
N ARG A 163 -3.09 -16.58 8.77
CA ARG A 163 -1.65 -16.90 8.71
C ARG A 163 -0.80 -15.64 8.76
N LEU A 164 -1.18 -14.60 8.03
CA LEU A 164 -0.47 -13.33 8.04
C LEU A 164 -0.52 -12.69 9.43
N ALA A 165 -1.68 -12.65 10.08
CA ALA A 165 -1.82 -12.13 11.44
C ALA A 165 -0.93 -12.88 12.44
N ALA A 166 -0.85 -14.21 12.33
CA ALA A 166 0.02 -15.02 13.18
C ALA A 166 1.50 -14.67 12.98
N GLY A 167 1.95 -14.48 11.73
CA GLY A 167 3.32 -14.05 11.42
C GLY A 167 3.66 -12.66 11.93
N MET A 168 2.75 -11.69 11.76
CA MET A 168 2.91 -10.34 12.30
C MET A 168 2.98 -10.33 13.83
N ALA A 169 2.09 -11.09 14.48
CA ALA A 169 2.08 -11.20 15.94
C ALA A 169 3.36 -11.84 16.48
N GLN A 170 3.90 -12.84 15.79
CA GLN A 170 5.19 -13.43 16.13
C GLN A 170 6.33 -12.42 15.99
N THR A 171 6.37 -11.67 14.88
CA THR A 171 7.38 -10.64 14.62
C THR A 171 7.37 -9.56 15.71
N ARG A 172 6.19 -9.02 16.05
CA ARG A 172 6.05 -8.04 17.14
C ARG A 172 6.61 -8.57 18.46
N ARG A 173 6.32 -9.84 18.79
CA ARG A 173 6.81 -10.46 20.02
C ARG A 173 8.33 -10.60 20.06
N GLU A 174 8.97 -10.84 18.91
CA GLU A 174 10.42 -10.95 18.79
C GLU A 174 11.13 -9.59 18.85
N ASN A 175 10.42 -8.50 18.55
CA ASN A 175 10.92 -7.12 18.59
C ASN A 175 10.73 -6.43 19.96
N LEU A 176 9.99 -7.04 20.90
CA LEU A 176 9.83 -6.59 22.29
C LEU A 176 10.99 -7.06 23.17
#